data_AF-A0A1V5ZEU9-F1
#
_entry.id   AF-A0A1V5ZEU9-F1
#
_cell.length_a   1.000
_cell.length_b   1.000
_cell.length_c   1.000
_cell.angle_alpha   90.00
_cell.angle_beta   90.00
_cell.angle_gamma   90.00
#
_symmetry.space_group_name_H-M   'P 1'
#
loop_
_entity.id
_entity.type
_entity.pdbx_description
1 polymer ?
#
loop_
_entity_poly.entity_id
_entity_poly.type
_entity_poly.pdbx_seq_one_letter_code
_entity_poly.pdbx_strand_id
1 'polypeptide(L)' 'MKQVCKYADRCGADEAHIIVFDRRPEVSWDKKIFQDTRICIGSEDKMNQCSVKIWGM' A
#
# COMPACT_ATOMS: atom_id res chain seq x y z
N MET A 1 -4.03 5.20 4.19
CA MET A 1 -2.58 5.34 3.92
C MET A 1 -1.76 5.80 5.13
N LYS A 2 -2.26 6.68 6.02
CA LYS A 2 -1.47 7.19 7.17
C LYS A 2 -0.77 6.11 8.01
N GLN A 3 -1.43 4.98 8.27
CA GLN A 3 -0.84 3.88 9.06
C GLN A 3 0.33 3.20 8.34
N VAL A 4 0.19 2.90 7.04
CA VAL A 4 1.25 2.26 6.24
C VAL A 4 2.43 3.20 6.06
N CYS A 5 2.18 4.49 5.77
CA CYS A 5 3.26 5.47 5.64
C CYS A 5 4.04 5.61 6.97
N LYS A 6 3.35 5.65 8.13
CA LYS A 6 4.02 5.68 9.44
C LYS A 6 4.81 4.40 9.75
N TYR A 7 4.30 3.25 9.34
CA TYR A 7 5.00 1.98 9.53
C TYR A 7 6.26 1.91 8.65
N ALA A 8 6.14 2.27 7.37
CA ALA A 8 7.27 2.34 6.45
C ALA A 8 8.33 3.35 6.94
N ASP A 9 7.90 4.52 7.40
CA ASP A 9 8.79 5.54 7.97
C ASP A 9 9.50 5.04 9.24
N ARG A 10 8.77 4.38 10.16
CA ARG A 10 9.37 3.74 11.34
C ARG A 10 10.39 2.66 10.98
N CYS A 11 10.14 1.92 9.91
CA CYS A 11 11.03 0.87 9.43
C CYS A 11 12.17 1.39 8.56
N GLY A 12 12.16 2.68 8.17
CA GLY A 12 13.09 3.22 7.17
C GLY A 12 12.98 2.52 5.81
N ALA A 13 11.78 2.03 5.46
CA ALA A 13 11.57 1.22 4.27
C ALA A 13 11.28 2.09 3.04
N ASP A 14 12.01 1.85 1.96
CA ASP A 14 11.82 2.51 0.66
C ASP A 14 10.61 1.94 -0.12
N GLU A 15 10.16 0.75 0.28
CA GLU A 15 9.04 0.04 -0.34
C GLU A 15 8.15 -0.66 0.70
N ALA A 16 6.83 -0.59 0.49
CA ALA A 16 5.82 -1.29 1.27
C ALA A 16 4.81 -1.98 0.36
N HIS A 17 4.29 -3.13 0.79
CA HIS A 17 3.32 -3.92 0.04
C HIS A 17 2.05 -4.10 0.87
N ILE A 18 0.89 -3.85 0.25
CA ILE A 18 -0.43 -4.10 0.82
C ILE A 18 -1.09 -5.17 -0.05
N ILE A 19 -1.59 -6.23 0.60
CA ILE A 19 -2.37 -7.27 -0.07
C ILE A 19 -3.79 -7.18 0.47
N VAL A 20 -4.76 -6.98 -0.43
CA VAL A 20 -6.18 -6.86 -0.15
C VAL A 20 -6.87 -8.12 -0.63
N PHE A 21 -7.45 -8.87 0.30
CA PHE A 21 -8.23 -10.07 -0.02
C PHE A 21 -9.72 -9.75 -0.03
N ASP A 22 -10.32 -9.71 -1.23
CA ASP A 22 -11.75 -9.49 -1.41
C ASP A 22 -12.53 -10.80 -1.36
N ARG A 23 -13.12 -11.08 -0.19
CA ARG A 23 -13.89 -12.31 0.06
C ARG A 23 -15.34 -12.25 -0.41
N ARG A 24 -15.77 -11.16 -1.05
CA ARG A 24 -17.14 -11.00 -1.54
C ARG A 24 -17.43 -11.99 -2.69
N PRO A 25 -18.43 -12.87 -2.57
CA PRO A 25 -18.75 -13.85 -3.61
C PRO A 25 -19.36 -13.20 -4.88
N GLU A 26 -19.95 -12.02 -4.76
CA GLU A 26 -20.62 -11.30 -5.83
C GLU A 26 -19.66 -10.55 -6.78
N VAL A 27 -18.38 -10.45 -6.41
CA VAL A 27 -17.35 -9.77 -7.21
C VAL A 27 -16.62 -10.82 -8.04
N SER A 28 -16.55 -10.62 -9.37
CA SER A 28 -15.78 -11.51 -10.25
C SER A 28 -14.28 -11.36 -10.00
N TRP A 29 -13.53 -12.43 -10.26
CA TRP A 29 -12.07 -12.44 -10.11
C TRP A 29 -11.38 -11.33 -10.91
N ASP A 30 -11.86 -11.00 -12.11
CA ASP A 30 -11.31 -9.91 -12.93
C ASP A 30 -11.37 -8.54 -12.25
N LYS A 31 -12.34 -8.33 -11.34
CA LYS A 31 -12.45 -7.10 -10.56
C LYS A 31 -11.65 -7.14 -9.26
N LYS A 32 -11.35 -8.33 -8.75
CA LYS A 32 -10.56 -8.52 -7.52
C LYS A 32 -9.07 -8.39 -7.79
N ILE A 33 -8.62 -8.90 -8.94
CA ILE A 33 -7.22 -8.86 -9.34
C ILE A 33 -6.90 -7.47 -9.89
N PHE A 34 -6.28 -6.64 -9.07
CA PHE A 34 -5.80 -5.33 -9.47
C PHE A 34 -4.47 -4.99 -8.80
N GLN A 35 -3.75 -4.04 -9.39
CA GLN A 35 -2.56 -3.47 -8.79
C GLN A 35 -2.67 -1.94 -8.83
N ASP A 36 -2.39 -1.30 -7.70
CA ASP A 36 -2.26 0.16 -7.60
C ASP A 36 -0.91 0.49 -6.96
N THR A 37 -0.31 1.61 -7.35
CA THR A 37 0.97 2.07 -6.79
C THR A 37 0.81 3.49 -6.30
N ARG A 38 1.19 3.74 -5.04
CA ARG A 38 1.10 5.05 -4.41
C ARG A 38 2.42 5.42 -3.80
N ILE A 39 2.68 6.73 -3.71
CA ILE A 39 3.86 7.25 -3.05
C ILE A 39 3.41 7.86 -1.71
N CYS A 40 4.00 7.39 -0.63
CA CYS A 40 3.88 8.00 0.69
C CYS A 40 5.02 9.00 0.86
N ILE A 41 4.67 10.22 1.28
CA ILE A 41 5.64 11.21 1.76
C ILE A 41 5.56 11.19 3.29
N GLY A 42 6.68 10.96 3.96
CA GLY A 42 6.78 10.98 5.42
C GLY A 42 6.33 12.32 5.99
N SER A 43 5.71 12.30 7.18
CA SER A 43 5.26 13.53 7.83
C SER A 43 6.41 14.18 8.61
N GLU A 44 6.70 15.42 8.21
CA GLU A 44 7.41 16.49 8.93
C GLU A 44 8.91 16.39 9.20
N ASP A 45 9.61 15.24 9.12
CA ASP A 45 11.05 15.27 9.44
C ASP A 45 12.04 14.42 8.62
N LYS A 46 11.62 13.66 7.60
CA LYS A 46 12.59 13.05 6.67
C LYS A 46 12.08 12.98 5.24
N MET A 47 13.00 13.27 4.34
CA MET A 47 12.95 13.19 2.87
C MET A 47 12.73 11.74 2.36
N ASN A 48 12.15 10.85 3.18
CA ASN A 48 11.96 9.45 2.86
C ASN A 48 10.64 9.28 2.09
N GLN A 49 10.77 9.03 0.80
CA GLN A 49 9.67 8.66 -0.07
C GLN A 49 9.56 7.14 -0.07
N CYS A 50 8.40 6.61 0.33
CA CYS A 50 8.15 5.18 0.29
C CYS A 50 7.17 4.84 -0.83
N SER A 51 7.56 3.90 -1.69
CA SER A 51 6.69 3.34 -2.73
C SER A 51 5.79 2.26 -2.11
N VAL A 52 4.48 2.44 -2.22
CA VAL A 52 3.49 1.50 -1.68
C VAL A 52 2.75 0.82 -2.82
N LYS A 53 2.99 -0.48 -3.00
CA LYS A 53 2.26 -1.32 -3.96
C LYS A 53 1.07 -1.97 -3.27
N ILE A 54 -0.10 -1.84 -3.89
CA ILE A 54 -1.36 -2.39 -3.39
C ILE A 54 -1.81 -3.45 -4.40
N TRP A 55 -2.00 -4.67 -3.92
CA TRP A 55 -2.43 -5.82 -4.70
C TRP A 55 -3.81 -6.26 -4.22
N GLY A 56 -4.77 -6.36 -5.14
CA GLY A 56 -6.06 -6.99 -4.91
C GLY A 56 -6.05 -8.45 -5.36
N MET A 57 -6.67 -9.32 -4.56
CA MET A 57 -6.91 -10.75 -4.85
C MET A 57 -8.28 -11.17 -4.33
#